data_AF-A0A7X6XAH8-F1
#
_entry.id   AF-A0A7X6XAH8-F1
#
_cell.length_a   1.000
_cell.length_b   1.000
_cell.length_c   1.000
_cell.angle_alpha   90.00
_cell.angle_beta   90.00
_cell.angle_gamma   90.00
#
_symmetry.space_group_name_H-M   'P 1'
#
loop_
_entity.id
_entity.type
_entity.pdbx_description
1 polymer ?
#
loop_
_entity_poly.entity_id
_entity_poly.type
_entity_poly.pdbx_seq_one_letter_code
_entity_poly.pdbx_strand_id
1 'polypeptide(L)'
;STDPFGPGESLFTREFYANCSKGLREDGIMINQHESPYYHNDATEAHSIYAKTTRIFDNVKVYQAHIPTYPSGHWLFGFMSNAWDPLKDHDPDRWEALGLKTRYYNSKLHQGAFALPNYVTELLREGTLI
;
A
#
# COMPACT_ATOMS: atom_id res chain seq x y z
N SER A 1 3.47 8.27 12.08
CA SER A 1 3.77 8.29 10.63
C SER A 1 5.10 8.97 10.46
N THR A 2 5.95 8.47 9.56
CA THR A 2 7.12 9.23 9.09
C THR A 2 6.72 9.84 7.76
N ASP A 3 6.32 11.10 7.79
CA ASP A 3 5.85 11.77 6.57
C ASP A 3 7.00 11.90 5.56
N PRO A 4 6.70 11.86 4.24
CA PRO A 4 7.71 11.96 3.19
C PRO A 4 8.42 13.31 3.17
N PHE A 5 7.91 14.29 3.93
CA PHE A 5 8.52 15.59 4.12
C PHE A 5 9.40 15.59 5.39
N GLY A 6 10.68 15.94 5.23
CA GLY A 6 11.64 16.01 6.34
C GLY A 6 12.43 14.71 6.52
N PRO A 7 12.66 14.21 7.75
CA PRO A 7 13.57 13.08 7.99
C PRO A 7 13.14 11.77 7.30
N GLY A 8 11.88 11.67 6.87
CA GLY A 8 11.32 10.52 6.16
C GLY A 8 11.62 10.45 4.67
N GLU A 9 12.03 11.55 4.03
CA GLU A 9 12.16 11.66 2.57
C GLU A 9 13.01 10.55 1.95
N SER A 10 14.11 10.19 2.63
CA SER A 10 15.01 9.12 2.19
C SER A 10 14.33 7.75 2.03
N LEU A 11 13.23 7.50 2.74
CA LEU A 11 12.45 6.25 2.72
C LEU A 11 11.48 6.16 1.53
N PHE A 12 11.34 7.23 0.74
CA PHE A 12 10.43 7.30 -0.42
C PHE A 12 11.18 7.41 -1.75
N THR A 13 12.47 7.08 -1.74
CA THR A 13 13.35 7.08 -2.92
C THR A 13 13.29 5.76 -3.67
N ARG A 14 13.55 5.79 -4.98
CA ARG A 14 13.63 4.57 -5.81
C ARG A 14 14.74 3.64 -5.29
N GLU A 15 15.85 4.23 -4.86
CA GLU A 15 17.01 3.55 -4.32
C GLU A 15 16.66 2.79 -3.04
N PHE A 16 15.89 3.41 -2.14
CA PHE A 16 15.39 2.75 -0.95
C PHE A 16 14.54 1.52 -1.29
N TYR A 17 13.54 1.67 -2.16
CA TYR A 17 12.68 0.54 -2.56
C TYR A 17 13.47 -0.57 -3.27
N ALA A 18 14.45 -0.22 -4.11
CA ALA A 18 15.31 -1.20 -4.78
C ALA A 18 16.22 -1.94 -3.79
N ASN A 19 16.71 -1.25 -2.76
CA ASN A 19 17.48 -1.88 -1.69
C ASN A 19 16.61 -2.79 -0.83
N CYS A 20 15.36 -2.39 -0.53
CA CYS A 20 14.39 -3.26 0.13
C CYS A 20 14.12 -4.51 -0.70
N SER A 21 13.86 -4.36 -2.00
CA SER A 21 13.66 -5.50 -2.91
C SER A 21 14.84 -6.48 -2.88
N LYS A 22 16.08 -5.99 -2.92
CA LYS A 22 17.29 -6.83 -2.81
C LYS A 22 17.48 -7.48 -1.44
N GLY A 23 17.02 -6.83 -0.38
CA GLY A 23 17.13 -7.32 1.00
C GLY A 23 16.05 -8.33 1.39
N LEU A 24 14.97 -8.42 0.61
CA LEU A 24 13.93 -9.42 0.80
C LEU A 24 14.41 -10.81 0.35
N ARG A 25 13.83 -11.83 1.00
CA ARG A 25 13.86 -13.20 0.47
C ARG A 25 13.04 -13.27 -0.83
N GLU A 26 13.23 -14.35 -1.58
CA GLU A 26 12.47 -14.63 -2.81
C GLU A 26 10.94 -14.59 -2.59
N ASP A 27 10.49 -15.07 -1.43
CA ASP A 27 9.09 -15.08 -0.99
C ASP A 27 8.68 -13.84 -0.17
N GLY A 28 9.50 -12.78 -0.18
CA GLY A 28 9.32 -11.60 0.63
C GLY A 28 8.15 -10.71 0.20
N ILE A 29 7.59 -10.01 1.19
CA ILE A 29 6.56 -8.99 1.01
C ILE A 29 7.05 -7.71 1.68
N MET A 30 6.94 -6.59 0.97
CA MET A 30 7.09 -5.25 1.53
C MET A 30 5.72 -4.59 1.61
N ILE A 31 5.48 -3.87 2.72
CA ILE A 31 4.33 -2.99 2.92
C ILE A 31 4.86 -1.61 3.26
N ASN A 32 4.29 -0.56 2.67
CA ASN A 32 4.63 0.82 3.01
C ASN A 32 3.40 1.73 2.98
N GLN A 33 3.43 2.84 3.71
CA GLN A 33 2.38 3.86 3.63
C GLN A 33 2.43 4.62 2.29
N HIS A 34 1.26 4.95 1.74
CA HIS A 34 1.05 5.66 0.46
C HIS A 34 0.25 6.96 0.66
N GLU A 35 0.27 7.52 1.88
CA GLU A 35 -0.40 8.78 2.23
C GLU A 35 -1.93 8.80 1.98
N SER A 36 -2.54 9.99 2.02
CA SER A 36 -3.95 10.21 1.69
C SER A 36 -4.13 10.46 0.19
N PRO A 37 -5.19 9.93 -0.44
CA PRO A 37 -5.52 10.25 -1.83
C PRO A 37 -6.29 11.57 -2.00
N TYR A 38 -6.56 12.29 -0.90
CA TYR A 38 -7.47 13.44 -0.92
C TYR A 38 -6.76 14.78 -1.04
N TYR A 39 -5.65 14.99 -0.32
CA TYR A 39 -4.91 16.25 -0.36
C TYR A 39 -3.89 16.25 -1.49
N HIS A 40 -3.74 17.37 -2.19
CA HIS A 40 -2.94 17.45 -3.42
C HIS A 40 -1.52 16.90 -3.30
N ASN A 41 -0.79 17.32 -2.25
CA ASN A 41 0.58 16.88 -2.03
C ASN A 41 0.63 15.39 -1.69
N ASP A 42 -0.22 14.94 -0.75
CA ASP A 42 -0.29 13.54 -0.32
C ASP A 42 -0.63 12.61 -1.48
N ALA A 43 -1.59 12.99 -2.32
CA ALA A 43 -2.01 12.22 -3.47
C ALA A 43 -0.94 12.18 -4.57
N THR A 44 -0.22 13.28 -4.78
CA THR A 44 0.94 13.30 -5.69
C THR A 44 2.02 12.33 -5.20
N GLU A 45 2.27 12.29 -3.89
CA GLU A 45 3.18 11.33 -3.29
C GLU A 45 2.67 9.89 -3.40
N ALA A 46 1.37 9.64 -3.17
CA ALA A 46 0.75 8.32 -3.37
C ALA A 46 1.02 7.78 -4.79
N HIS A 47 0.79 8.61 -5.81
CA HIS A 47 1.10 8.27 -7.20
C HIS A 47 2.60 8.02 -7.42
N SER A 48 3.45 8.93 -6.94
CA SER A 48 4.91 8.85 -7.06
C SER A 48 5.47 7.55 -6.48
N ILE A 49 5.00 7.16 -5.29
CA ILE A 49 5.38 5.91 -4.61
C ILE A 49 4.93 4.70 -5.44
N TYR A 50 3.68 4.69 -5.89
CA TYR A 50 3.14 3.61 -6.73
C TYR A 50 3.93 3.46 -8.05
N ALA A 51 4.23 4.56 -8.73
CA ALA A 51 4.99 4.57 -9.98
C ALA A 51 6.45 4.12 -9.80
N LYS A 52 7.08 4.43 -8.66
CA LYS A 52 8.44 3.95 -8.34
C LYS A 52 8.46 2.44 -8.08
N THR A 53 7.52 1.95 -7.28
CA THR A 53 7.49 0.56 -6.81
C THR A 53 7.08 -0.42 -7.91
N THR A 54 6.17 -0.04 -8.79
CA THR A 54 5.77 -0.83 -9.99
C THR A 54 6.90 -1.08 -10.98
N ARG A 55 8.00 -0.31 -10.91
CA ARG A 55 9.21 -0.52 -11.73
C ARG A 55 10.24 -1.45 -11.07
N ILE A 56 9.97 -1.91 -9.86
CA ILE A 56 10.90 -2.68 -9.02
C ILE A 56 10.34 -4.07 -8.70
N PHE A 57 9.04 -4.15 -8.43
CA PHE A 57 8.36 -5.39 -8.04
C PHE A 57 7.36 -5.84 -9.10
N ASP A 58 7.20 -7.16 -9.23
CA ASP A 58 6.29 -7.76 -10.21
C ASP A 58 4.81 -7.60 -9.78
N ASN A 59 4.52 -7.74 -8.49
CA ASN A 59 3.18 -7.54 -7.93
C ASN A 59 3.16 -6.32 -7.02
N VAL A 60 2.57 -5.23 -7.53
CA VAL A 60 2.29 -4.03 -6.73
C VAL A 60 0.78 -3.76 -6.69
N LYS A 61 0.24 -3.66 -5.49
CA LYS A 61 -1.17 -3.31 -5.23
C LYS A 61 -1.24 -2.21 -4.20
N VAL A 62 -2.30 -1.42 -4.25
CA VAL A 62 -2.62 -0.44 -3.22
C VAL A 62 -3.89 -0.88 -2.52
N TYR A 63 -3.92 -0.78 -1.20
CA TYR A 63 -5.11 -1.01 -0.38
C TYR A 63 -5.36 0.20 0.52
N GLN A 64 -6.60 0.33 0.97
CA GLN A 64 -7.06 1.45 1.76
C GLN A 64 -7.51 1.04 3.16
N ALA A 65 -7.34 1.93 4.11
CA ALA A 65 -7.87 1.81 5.45
C ALA A 65 -8.56 3.10 5.87
N HIS A 66 -9.63 2.95 6.67
CA HIS A 66 -10.27 4.06 7.32
C HIS A 66 -9.63 4.29 8.70
N ILE A 67 -8.92 5.40 8.85
CA ILE A 67 -8.16 5.77 10.05
C ILE A 67 -8.54 7.21 10.43
N PRO A 68 -9.55 7.43 11.28
CA PRO A 68 -10.15 8.75 11.52
C PRO A 68 -9.18 9.85 11.98
N THR A 69 -8.08 9.46 12.61
CA THR A 69 -7.07 10.38 13.15
C THR A 69 -6.00 10.76 12.12
N TYR A 70 -6.01 10.16 10.94
CA TYR A 70 -5.11 10.51 9.83
C TYR A 70 -5.80 11.51 8.90
N PRO A 71 -5.03 12.33 8.15
CA PRO A 71 -5.59 13.27 7.19
C PRO A 71 -6.67 12.62 6.31
N SER A 72 -7.82 13.28 6.19
CA SER A 72 -9.04 12.83 5.45
C SER A 72 -9.75 11.59 5.99
N GLY A 73 -9.16 10.87 6.96
CA GLY A 73 -9.67 9.58 7.42
C GLY A 73 -9.46 8.42 6.43
N HIS A 74 -9.05 8.69 5.19
CA HIS A 74 -8.80 7.71 4.13
C HIS A 74 -7.31 7.62 3.85
N TRP A 75 -6.72 6.46 4.16
CA TRP A 75 -5.28 6.25 4.04
C TRP A 75 -4.95 5.08 3.13
N LEU A 76 -3.91 5.23 2.32
CA LEU A 76 -3.43 4.21 1.41
C LEU A 76 -2.18 3.51 1.95
N PHE A 77 -2.04 2.26 1.56
CA PHE A 77 -0.85 1.44 1.77
C PHE A 77 -0.52 0.68 0.49
N GLY A 78 0.77 0.51 0.22
CA GLY A 78 1.27 -0.34 -0.84
C GLY A 78 1.54 -1.75 -0.34
N PHE A 79 1.22 -2.72 -1.18
CA PHE A 79 1.72 -4.09 -1.13
C PHE A 79 2.66 -4.30 -2.31
N MET A 80 3.84 -4.87 -2.05
CA MET A 80 4.86 -5.17 -3.05
C MET A 80 5.45 -6.56 -2.79
N SER A 81 5.44 -7.43 -3.80
CA SER A 81 6.08 -8.74 -3.76
C SER A 81 6.43 -9.23 -5.16
N ASN A 82 7.43 -10.11 -5.28
CA ASN A 82 7.72 -10.83 -6.52
C ASN A 82 7.16 -12.26 -6.52
N ALA A 83 6.65 -12.74 -5.38
CA ALA A 83 6.17 -14.10 -5.22
C ALA A 83 4.66 -14.21 -4.95
N TRP A 84 4.05 -13.17 -4.37
CA TRP A 84 2.68 -13.23 -3.86
C TRP A 84 1.78 -12.15 -4.47
N ASP A 85 0.53 -12.51 -4.75
CA ASP A 85 -0.58 -11.59 -5.00
C ASP A 85 -1.51 -11.58 -3.77
N PRO A 86 -1.79 -10.41 -3.17
CA PRO A 86 -2.50 -10.33 -1.89
C PRO A 86 -3.97 -10.71 -1.97
N LEU A 87 -4.55 -10.85 -3.17
CA LEU A 87 -5.94 -11.27 -3.37
C LEU A 87 -6.03 -12.73 -3.80
N LYS A 88 -5.14 -13.18 -4.70
CA LYS A 88 -5.16 -14.56 -5.21
C LYS A 88 -4.64 -15.56 -4.19
N ASP A 89 -3.60 -15.18 -3.44
CA ASP A 89 -2.92 -16.08 -2.50
C ASP A 89 -3.40 -15.90 -1.05
N HIS A 90 -4.44 -15.10 -0.83
CA HIS A 90 -5.03 -14.92 0.49
C HIS A 90 -5.85 -16.15 0.89
N ASP A 91 -5.42 -16.80 1.97
CA ASP A 91 -6.03 -18.00 2.54
C ASP A 91 -6.82 -17.66 3.82
N PRO A 92 -8.15 -17.46 3.72
CA PRO A 92 -8.98 -17.11 4.87
C PRO A 92 -9.08 -18.25 5.89
N ASP A 93 -9.11 -19.51 5.43
CA ASP A 93 -9.25 -20.67 6.31
C ASP A 93 -8.02 -20.80 7.21
N ARG A 94 -6.83 -20.62 6.64
CA ARG A 94 -5.57 -20.59 7.40
C ARG A 94 -5.55 -19.43 8.39
N TRP A 95 -6.02 -18.25 8.01
CA TRP A 95 -6.10 -17.11 8.93
C TRP A 95 -7.06 -17.39 10.10
N GLU A 96 -8.25 -17.91 9.81
CA GLU A 96 -9.29 -18.19 10.80
C GLU A 96 -8.87 -19.31 11.76
N ALA A 97 -8.14 -20.32 11.27
CA ALA A 97 -7.57 -21.39 12.08
C ALA A 97 -6.58 -20.89 13.16
N LEU A 98 -6.02 -19.67 13.02
CA LEU A 98 -5.17 -19.08 14.06
C LEU A 98 -5.94 -18.68 15.33
N GLY A 99 -7.29 -18.57 15.25
CA GLY A 99 -8.13 -18.22 16.40
C GLY A 99 -7.87 -16.82 16.98
N LEU A 100 -7.27 -15.92 16.19
CA LEU A 100 -6.91 -14.57 16.64
C LEU A 100 -8.14 -13.67 16.73
N LYS A 101 -8.29 -13.00 17.88
CA LYS A 101 -9.32 -11.98 18.06
C LYS A 101 -8.81 -10.62 17.58
N THR A 102 -9.36 -10.13 16.48
CA THR A 102 -9.08 -8.82 15.91
C THR A 102 -10.22 -7.82 16.17
N ARG A 103 -9.91 -6.52 16.17
CA ARG A 103 -10.92 -5.45 16.29
C ARG A 103 -11.30 -4.81 14.95
N TYR A 104 -10.44 -4.94 13.94
CA TYR A 104 -10.61 -4.29 12.63
C TYR A 104 -10.51 -5.32 11.51
N TYR A 105 -9.33 -5.95 11.38
CA TYR A 105 -9.07 -6.92 10.32
C TYR A 105 -10.02 -8.12 10.38
N ASN A 106 -10.52 -8.52 9.23
CA ASN A 106 -11.11 -9.83 8.97
C ASN A 106 -10.88 -10.17 7.49
N SER A 107 -10.99 -11.44 7.12
CA SER A 107 -10.70 -11.92 5.76
C SER A 107 -11.55 -11.27 4.66
N LYS A 108 -12.80 -10.86 4.95
CA LYS A 108 -13.63 -10.11 4.00
C LYS A 108 -13.15 -8.68 3.84
N LEU A 109 -12.77 -8.04 4.95
CA LEU A 109 -12.19 -6.70 4.93
C LEU A 109 -10.85 -6.68 4.22
N HIS A 110 -10.05 -7.74 4.31
CA HIS A 110 -8.81 -7.89 3.54
C HIS A 110 -9.08 -7.70 2.04
N GLN A 111 -10.02 -8.46 1.48
CA GLN A 111 -10.38 -8.32 0.07
C GLN A 111 -10.96 -6.93 -0.24
N GLY A 112 -11.88 -6.45 0.60
CA GLY A 112 -12.52 -5.14 0.42
C GLY A 112 -11.54 -3.96 0.49
N ALA A 113 -10.43 -4.08 1.22
CA ALA A 113 -9.42 -3.04 1.33
C ALA A 113 -8.72 -2.76 -0.01
N PHE A 114 -8.66 -3.74 -0.92
CA PHE A 114 -8.10 -3.56 -2.27
C PHE A 114 -9.13 -3.06 -3.30
N ALA A 115 -10.41 -2.93 -2.92
CA ALA A 115 -11.45 -2.36 -3.78
C ALA A 115 -11.40 -0.83 -3.73
N LEU A 116 -10.58 -0.23 -4.59
CA LEU A 116 -10.35 1.21 -4.61
C LEU A 116 -11.47 1.97 -5.35
N PRO A 117 -11.84 3.18 -4.90
CA PRO A 117 -12.67 4.09 -5.68
C PRO A 117 -12.04 4.46 -7.03
N ASN A 118 -12.86 4.87 -8.00
CA ASN A 118 -12.37 5.22 -9.34
C ASN A 118 -11.35 6.36 -9.31
N TYR A 119 -11.61 7.44 -8.55
CA TYR A 119 -10.67 8.57 -8.47
C TYR A 119 -9.29 8.16 -7.92
N VAL A 120 -9.24 7.18 -7.00
CA VAL A 120 -7.97 6.64 -6.49
C VAL A 120 -7.29 5.80 -7.58
N THR A 121 -8.06 5.00 -8.30
CA THR A 121 -7.53 4.18 -9.40
C THR A 121 -6.96 5.04 -10.52
N GLU A 122 -7.63 6.14 -10.87
CA GLU A 122 -7.20 7.15 -11.84
C GLU A 122 -5.95 7.88 -11.34
N LEU A 123 -5.95 8.36 -10.10
CA LEU A 123 -4.79 8.97 -9.46
C LEU A 123 -3.54 8.08 -9.56
N LEU A 124 -3.67 6.79 -9.21
CA LEU A 124 -2.54 5.86 -9.24
C LEU A 124 -2.02 5.63 -10.66
N ARG A 125 -2.89 5.62 -11.67
CA ARG A 125 -2.52 5.38 -13.08
C ARG A 125 -1.96 6.62 -13.78
N GLU A 126 -2.59 7.76 -13.57
CA GLU A 126 -2.41 8.96 -14.39
C GLU A 126 -1.71 10.10 -13.64
N GLY A 127 -1.62 10.01 -12.30
CA GLY A 127 -1.01 11.04 -11.46
C GLY A 127 -1.78 12.35 -11.40
N THR A 128 -3.01 12.38 -11.94
CA THR A 128 -3.85 13.58 -12.02
C THR A 128 -4.95 13.50 -10.98
N LEU A 129 -5.12 14.58 -10.21
CA LEU A 129 -6.25 14.79 -9.32
C LEU A 129 -7.30 15.64 -10.05
N ILE A 130 -8.58 15.31 -9.84
CA ILE A 130 -9.71 16.11 -10.29
C ILE A 130 -9.75 17.43 -9.51
#